data_AF-A0A0U1L6K7-F1
#
_entry.id   AF-A0A0U1L6K7-F1
#
_cell.length_a   1.000
_cell.length_b   1.000
_cell.length_c   1.000
_cell.angle_alpha   90.00
_cell.angle_beta   90.00
_cell.angle_gamma   90.00
#
_symmetry.space_group_name_H-M   'P 1'
#
loop_
_entity.id
_entity.type
_entity.pdbx_description
1 polymer ?
#
loop_
_entity_poly.entity_id
_entity_poly.type
_entity_poly.pdbx_seq_one_letter_code
_entity_poly.pdbx_strand_id
1 'polypeptide(L)'
;METIIFGYKGELDRFTVPQNVTSITITAIGASGGASTGFSGFGAIVQGNFTVTPGEILAILVGEMGYGSGGSGGGGGSFVWRGKEYSDITKNNALLVAAGGGGGADTDSNGLNASTSQEGNAGENNNGSGGTGGYGGLSSASASGGAGILSNGQSAQGNSEGGTAIYAGAKGGSGGGGFGGGGGGAGDSGLGGGGGGGFCGGGAGSNLCAGGGGGSYNADPNGTIDLALERYDNGEVIITYTPIRRGYQRFFRGHSHRHKRLGRLIIDVD
;
A
#
# COMPACT_ATOMS: atom_id res chain seq x y z
N MET A 1 24.26 0.33 -3.30
CA MET A 1 22.83 0.54 -3.05
C MET A 1 22.17 0.85 -4.36
N GLU A 2 21.15 0.10 -4.71
CA GLU A 2 20.29 0.29 -5.88
C GLU A 2 18.89 0.64 -5.38
N THR A 3 18.17 1.46 -6.16
CA THR A 3 16.82 1.95 -5.86
C THR A 3 15.95 1.77 -7.09
N ILE A 4 14.76 1.19 -6.89
CA ILE A 4 13.72 1.08 -7.92
C ILE A 4 12.45 1.74 -7.38
N ILE A 5 11.80 2.54 -8.21
CA ILE A 5 10.58 3.26 -7.88
C ILE A 5 9.46 2.73 -8.78
N PHE A 6 8.33 2.38 -8.17
CA PHE A 6 7.10 1.96 -8.82
C PHE A 6 6.05 3.04 -8.60
N GLY A 7 5.59 3.64 -9.69
CA GLY A 7 4.46 4.59 -9.70
C GLY A 7 3.15 3.90 -10.07
N TYR A 8 2.05 4.62 -9.89
CA TYR A 8 0.71 4.16 -10.27
C TYR A 8 0.60 3.89 -11.78
N LYS A 9 -0.05 2.77 -12.14
CA LYS A 9 -0.35 2.38 -13.53
C LYS A 9 -1.68 1.62 -13.72
N GLY A 10 -2.50 1.48 -12.67
CA GLY A 10 -3.81 0.81 -12.75
C GLY A 10 -3.78 -0.72 -12.74
N GLU A 11 -2.62 -1.33 -12.52
CA GLU A 11 -2.43 -2.79 -12.53
C GLU A 11 -1.27 -3.22 -11.63
N LEU A 12 -1.12 -4.52 -11.40
CA LEU A 12 -0.01 -5.10 -10.67
C LEU A 12 1.34 -4.92 -11.38
N ASP A 13 2.36 -4.52 -10.63
CA ASP A 13 3.76 -4.68 -11.01
C ASP A 13 4.42 -5.87 -10.30
N ARG A 14 5.61 -6.25 -10.78
CA ARG A 14 6.37 -7.39 -10.28
C ARG A 14 7.84 -7.02 -10.17
N PHE A 15 8.39 -7.22 -8.99
CA PHE A 15 9.83 -7.12 -8.73
C PHE A 15 10.42 -8.52 -8.54
N THR A 16 11.42 -8.88 -9.34
CA THR A 16 12.18 -10.12 -9.15
C THR A 16 13.46 -9.81 -8.40
N VAL A 17 13.66 -10.44 -7.25
CA VAL A 17 14.84 -10.22 -6.42
C VAL A 17 16.11 -10.65 -7.16
N PRO A 18 17.13 -9.78 -7.31
CA PRO A 18 18.35 -10.13 -8.02
C PRO A 18 19.13 -11.29 -7.40
N GLN A 19 19.93 -11.99 -8.21
CA GLN A 19 20.65 -13.22 -7.85
C GLN A 19 21.67 -13.12 -6.69
N ASN A 20 21.92 -11.93 -6.13
CA ASN A 20 22.83 -11.72 -5.00
C ASN A 20 22.22 -10.79 -3.93
N VAL A 21 20.90 -10.78 -3.80
CA VAL A 21 20.19 -9.94 -2.83
C VAL A 21 19.42 -10.84 -1.86
N THR A 22 19.68 -10.66 -0.57
CA THR A 22 19.02 -11.41 0.52
C THR A 22 18.29 -10.51 1.50
N SER A 23 18.39 -9.19 1.34
CA SER A 23 17.67 -8.19 2.12
C SER A 23 17.30 -7.00 1.26
N ILE A 24 16.09 -6.49 1.44
CA ILE A 24 15.60 -5.26 0.82
C ILE A 24 14.93 -4.37 1.87
N THR A 25 14.95 -3.06 1.63
CA THR A 25 14.07 -2.12 2.30
C THR A 25 12.95 -1.75 1.36
N ILE A 26 11.71 -1.82 1.84
CA ILE A 26 10.52 -1.40 1.11
C ILE A 26 9.96 -0.17 1.80
N THR A 27 9.68 0.89 1.03
CA THR A 27 8.87 2.04 1.45
C THR A 27 7.65 2.11 0.56
N ALA A 28 6.46 1.95 1.12
CA ALA A 28 5.18 2.09 0.41
C ALA A 28 4.45 3.33 0.90
N ILE A 29 3.91 4.10 -0.04
CA ILE A 29 3.13 5.32 0.21
C ILE A 29 1.74 5.09 -0.36
N GLY A 30 0.70 5.17 0.48
CA GLY A 30 -0.69 5.13 0.07
C GLY A 30 -1.10 6.45 -0.61
N ALA A 31 -2.08 6.40 -1.51
CA ALA A 31 -2.53 7.59 -2.22
C ALA A 31 -3.41 8.50 -1.34
N SER A 32 -3.48 9.78 -1.67
CA SER A 32 -4.44 10.68 -1.04
C SER A 32 -5.87 10.41 -1.51
N GLY A 33 -6.85 10.82 -0.71
CA GLY A 33 -8.24 10.88 -1.16
C GLY A 33 -8.44 11.89 -2.29
N GLY A 34 -9.67 11.97 -2.81
CA GLY A 34 -10.07 13.09 -3.66
C GLY A 34 -10.34 14.34 -2.83
N ALA A 35 -10.02 15.49 -3.40
CA ALA A 35 -10.33 16.80 -2.84
C ALA A 35 -11.63 17.36 -3.44
N SER A 36 -12.28 18.24 -2.67
CA SER A 36 -13.42 19.06 -3.12
C SER A 36 -13.07 20.52 -2.75
N THR A 37 -13.98 21.26 -2.11
CA THR A 37 -13.59 22.48 -1.38
C THR A 37 -12.80 22.17 -0.10
N GLY A 38 -13.02 21.01 0.52
CA GLY A 38 -12.15 20.45 1.55
C GLY A 38 -10.90 19.75 0.98
N PHE A 39 -9.85 19.67 1.78
CA PHE A 39 -8.61 18.96 1.44
C PHE A 39 -8.80 17.45 1.56
N SER A 40 -8.21 16.67 0.67
CA SER A 40 -8.23 15.21 0.77
C SER A 40 -7.48 14.70 2.01
N GLY A 41 -7.86 13.53 2.49
CA GLY A 41 -7.06 12.81 3.48
C GLY A 41 -5.74 12.34 2.89
N PHE A 42 -4.68 12.39 3.69
CA PHE A 42 -3.37 11.86 3.31
C PHE A 42 -3.34 10.33 3.39
N GLY A 43 -2.55 9.71 2.51
CA GLY A 43 -2.17 8.31 2.66
C GLY A 43 -1.16 8.09 3.79
N ALA A 44 -0.90 6.82 4.12
CA ALA A 44 0.17 6.43 5.02
C ALA A 44 1.50 6.25 4.27
N ILE A 45 2.61 6.30 5.00
CA ILE A 45 3.91 5.83 4.56
C ILE A 45 4.36 4.68 5.47
N VAL A 46 4.72 3.55 4.88
CA VAL A 46 5.14 2.34 5.58
C VAL A 46 6.52 1.95 5.12
N GLN A 47 7.47 1.79 6.04
CA GLN A 47 8.82 1.37 5.72
C GLN A 47 9.24 0.15 6.55
N GLY A 48 9.76 -0.88 5.90
CA GLY A 48 10.26 -2.08 6.58
C GLY A 48 11.44 -2.72 5.87
N ASN A 49 12.20 -3.52 6.60
CA ASN A 49 13.29 -4.33 6.08
C ASN A 49 12.88 -5.80 6.03
N PHE A 50 13.11 -6.43 4.87
CA PHE A 50 12.63 -7.78 4.62
C PHE A 50 13.77 -8.67 4.14
N THR A 51 13.92 -9.83 4.78
CA THR A 51 14.71 -10.92 4.22
C THR A 51 14.02 -11.45 2.98
N VAL A 52 14.81 -11.60 1.92
CA VAL A 52 14.37 -12.08 0.62
C VAL A 52 15.22 -13.24 0.12
N THR A 53 14.65 -14.01 -0.79
CA THR A 53 15.36 -15.08 -1.51
C THR A 53 15.70 -14.60 -2.93
N PRO A 54 16.96 -14.74 -3.39
CA PRO A 54 17.30 -14.47 -4.78
C PRO A 54 16.37 -15.19 -5.76
N GLY A 55 15.81 -14.44 -6.72
CA GLY A 55 14.86 -14.94 -7.72
C GLY A 55 13.41 -15.04 -7.26
N GLU A 56 13.07 -14.76 -5.99
CA GLU A 56 11.66 -14.65 -5.60
C GLU A 56 11.00 -13.44 -6.26
N ILE A 57 9.68 -13.52 -6.45
CA ILE A 57 8.89 -12.46 -7.06
C ILE A 57 8.04 -11.80 -5.97
N LEU A 58 8.07 -10.47 -5.95
CA LEU A 58 7.20 -9.64 -5.14
C LEU A 58 6.21 -8.93 -6.06
N ALA A 59 4.93 -9.00 -5.71
CA ALA A 59 3.89 -8.24 -6.37
C ALA A 59 3.79 -6.85 -5.74
N ILE A 60 3.67 -5.84 -6.59
CA ILE A 60 3.61 -4.42 -6.20
C ILE A 60 2.28 -3.86 -6.67
N LEU A 61 1.52 -3.30 -5.75
CA LEU A 61 0.33 -2.52 -6.06
C LEU A 61 0.55 -1.09 -5.59
N VAL A 62 0.34 -0.14 -6.49
CA VAL A 62 0.47 1.29 -6.17
C VAL A 62 -0.92 1.91 -6.23
N GLY A 63 -1.32 2.59 -5.16
CA GLY A 63 -2.62 3.22 -5.05
C GLY A 63 -2.78 4.42 -5.97
N GLU A 64 -4.00 4.65 -6.44
CA GLU A 64 -4.42 5.84 -7.17
C GLU A 64 -5.08 6.83 -6.22
N MET A 65 -4.89 8.11 -6.48
CA MET A 65 -5.59 9.18 -5.79
C MET A 65 -7.10 9.09 -6.06
N GLY A 66 -7.91 9.40 -5.06
CA GLY A 66 -9.35 9.56 -5.26
C GLY A 66 -9.68 10.78 -6.15
N TYR A 67 -10.84 10.75 -6.78
CA TYR A 67 -11.37 11.83 -7.62
C TYR A 67 -12.65 12.43 -7.00
N GLY A 68 -12.95 13.70 -7.23
CA GLY A 68 -14.21 14.28 -6.73
C GLY A 68 -14.59 15.67 -7.24
N SER A 69 -15.91 15.89 -7.27
CA SER A 69 -16.61 17.19 -7.20
C SER A 69 -17.83 16.98 -6.27
N GLY A 70 -17.96 17.79 -5.21
CA GLY A 70 -19.07 17.70 -4.24
C GLY A 70 -18.81 16.72 -3.09
N GLY A 71 -18.66 15.43 -3.40
CA GLY A 71 -18.30 14.36 -2.46
C GLY A 71 -17.30 13.39 -3.09
N SER A 72 -16.07 13.37 -2.58
CA SER A 72 -14.92 12.80 -3.29
C SER A 72 -14.68 11.34 -2.93
N GLY A 73 -14.12 10.55 -3.85
CA GLY A 73 -13.72 9.18 -3.57
C GLY A 73 -12.51 9.07 -2.65
N GLY A 74 -12.38 7.93 -1.99
CA GLY A 74 -11.21 7.59 -1.17
C GLY A 74 -10.01 7.21 -2.04
N GLY A 75 -8.81 7.46 -1.53
CA GLY A 75 -7.55 7.06 -2.14
C GLY A 75 -7.30 5.57 -1.96
N GLY A 76 -6.57 4.98 -2.89
CA GLY A 76 -6.16 3.58 -2.79
C GLY A 76 -4.95 3.36 -1.91
N GLY A 77 -4.88 2.17 -1.31
CA GLY A 77 -3.68 1.72 -0.60
C GLY A 77 -2.58 1.24 -1.56
N SER A 78 -1.34 1.27 -1.10
CA SER A 78 -0.18 0.68 -1.79
C SER A 78 0.33 -0.54 -1.02
N PHE A 79 0.71 -1.60 -1.73
CA PHE A 79 0.98 -2.90 -1.14
C PHE A 79 2.21 -3.55 -1.77
N VAL A 80 2.92 -4.34 -0.96
CA VAL A 80 3.91 -5.30 -1.45
C VAL A 80 3.70 -6.65 -0.76
N TRP A 81 3.64 -7.72 -1.54
CA TRP A 81 3.55 -9.08 -1.01
C TRP A 81 4.40 -10.07 -1.81
N ARG A 82 4.73 -11.20 -1.17
CA ARG A 82 5.40 -12.34 -1.81
C ARG A 82 4.42 -13.05 -2.74
N GLY A 83 4.82 -13.25 -3.99
CA GLY A 83 3.96 -13.81 -5.03
C GLY A 83 3.88 -12.90 -6.26
N LYS A 84 2.97 -13.23 -7.17
CA LYS A 84 2.84 -12.53 -8.45
C LYS A 84 1.41 -12.25 -8.87
N GLU A 85 0.42 -12.79 -8.15
CA GLU A 85 -1.00 -12.59 -8.40
C GLU A 85 -1.69 -11.97 -7.18
N TYR A 86 -2.85 -11.33 -7.39
CA TYR A 86 -3.69 -10.78 -6.31
C TYR A 86 -4.02 -11.80 -5.23
N SER A 87 -4.32 -13.04 -5.60
CA SER A 87 -4.67 -14.11 -4.66
C SER A 87 -3.52 -14.53 -3.73
N ASP A 88 -2.27 -14.16 -4.03
CA ASP A 88 -1.14 -14.52 -3.18
C ASP A 88 -1.10 -13.72 -1.88
N ILE A 89 -1.72 -12.52 -1.84
CA ILE A 89 -1.67 -11.61 -0.68
C ILE A 89 -2.27 -12.23 0.59
N THR A 90 -3.22 -13.16 0.45
CA THR A 90 -3.94 -13.79 1.57
C THR A 90 -3.25 -15.06 2.07
N LYS A 91 -2.12 -15.46 1.47
CA LYS A 91 -1.32 -16.59 1.95
C LYS A 91 -0.53 -16.20 3.20
N ASN A 92 -0.27 -17.18 4.06
CA ASN A 92 0.46 -16.97 5.32
C ASN A 92 1.80 -16.25 5.08
N ASN A 93 2.00 -15.13 5.78
CA ASN A 93 3.21 -14.30 5.73
C ASN A 93 3.56 -13.77 4.33
N ALA A 94 2.61 -13.72 3.40
CA ALA A 94 2.84 -13.19 2.07
C ALA A 94 2.91 -11.66 2.08
N LEU A 95 1.98 -11.00 2.77
CA LEU A 95 1.94 -9.54 2.88
C LEU A 95 3.18 -9.02 3.62
N LEU A 96 3.90 -8.09 3.00
CA LEU A 96 5.07 -7.42 3.59
C LEU A 96 4.69 -6.06 4.14
N VAL A 97 4.05 -5.22 3.32
CA VAL A 97 3.56 -3.90 3.70
C VAL A 97 2.22 -3.59 3.04
N ALA A 98 1.40 -2.81 3.74
CA ALA A 98 0.23 -2.12 3.21
C ALA A 98 0.22 -0.69 3.75
N ALA A 99 0.32 0.30 2.89
CA ALA A 99 0.16 1.70 3.24
C ALA A 99 -1.26 2.14 2.88
N GLY A 100 -2.08 2.45 3.88
CA GLY A 100 -3.48 2.84 3.69
C GLY A 100 -3.61 4.14 2.88
N GLY A 101 -4.67 4.24 2.07
CA GLY A 101 -5.05 5.45 1.37
C GLY A 101 -5.88 6.40 2.23
N GLY A 102 -5.86 7.68 1.90
CA GLY A 102 -6.67 8.69 2.59
C GLY A 102 -8.15 8.64 2.22
N GLY A 103 -9.01 9.08 3.12
CA GLY A 103 -10.44 9.25 2.86
C GLY A 103 -10.72 10.44 1.94
N GLY A 104 -11.83 10.36 1.19
CA GLY A 104 -12.29 11.44 0.33
C GLY A 104 -12.84 12.62 1.12
N ALA A 105 -12.57 13.83 0.64
CA ALA A 105 -13.13 15.06 1.19
C ALA A 105 -14.58 15.29 0.75
N ASP A 106 -15.24 16.20 1.45
CA ASP A 106 -16.51 16.78 1.04
C ASP A 106 -16.39 18.31 0.99
N THR A 107 -17.50 18.99 0.75
CA THR A 107 -17.58 20.43 0.65
C THR A 107 -17.20 21.18 1.94
N ASP A 108 -17.65 20.71 3.10
CA ASP A 108 -17.38 21.36 4.38
C ASP A 108 -16.34 20.62 5.25
N SER A 109 -15.79 19.51 4.73
CA SER A 109 -14.96 18.60 5.51
C SER A 109 -13.74 18.09 4.76
N ASN A 110 -12.61 18.11 5.45
CA ASN A 110 -11.38 17.48 4.96
C ASN A 110 -11.48 15.96 5.08
N GLY A 111 -11.00 15.26 4.06
CA GLY A 111 -10.83 13.81 4.08
C GLY A 111 -10.02 13.36 5.29
N LEU A 112 -10.41 12.25 5.93
CA LEU A 112 -9.64 11.74 7.07
C LEU A 112 -8.41 11.01 6.55
N ASN A 113 -7.27 11.23 7.20
CA ASN A 113 -6.04 10.56 6.85
C ASN A 113 -6.16 9.03 7.01
N ALA A 114 -5.28 8.30 6.34
CA ALA A 114 -5.04 6.90 6.58
C ALA A 114 -4.78 6.62 8.08
N SER A 115 -5.03 5.38 8.49
CA SER A 115 -4.73 4.91 9.84
C SER A 115 -3.32 4.33 9.88
N THR A 116 -2.56 4.70 10.92
CA THR A 116 -1.26 4.09 11.22
C THR A 116 -1.38 2.75 11.95
N SER A 117 -2.62 2.31 12.22
CA SER A 117 -2.93 0.96 12.69
C SER A 117 -3.52 0.11 11.57
N GLN A 118 -3.69 -1.19 11.81
CA GLN A 118 -4.33 -2.10 10.84
C GLN A 118 -5.78 -1.75 10.56
N GLU A 119 -6.46 -1.11 11.50
CA GLU A 119 -7.89 -0.83 11.43
C GLU A 119 -8.14 0.39 10.57
N GLY A 120 -9.22 0.36 9.79
CA GLY A 120 -9.66 1.53 9.03
C GLY A 120 -10.23 2.59 9.96
N ASN A 121 -10.11 3.86 9.58
CA ASN A 121 -10.82 4.93 10.28
C ASN A 121 -12.30 4.91 9.89
N ALA A 122 -13.19 5.21 10.82
CA ALA A 122 -14.57 5.52 10.49
C ALA A 122 -14.64 6.81 9.66
N GLY A 123 -15.70 6.97 8.88
CA GLY A 123 -16.06 8.28 8.33
C GLY A 123 -16.27 9.30 9.45
N GLU A 124 -16.10 10.57 9.11
CA GLU A 124 -16.30 11.66 10.06
C GLU A 124 -17.66 11.56 10.77
N ASN A 125 -17.72 12.00 12.03
CA ASN A 125 -18.88 11.85 12.92
C ASN A 125 -19.30 10.40 13.19
N ASN A 126 -18.38 9.44 13.04
CA ASN A 126 -18.62 8.01 13.18
C ASN A 126 -19.72 7.51 12.23
N ASN A 127 -19.68 7.97 10.98
CA ASN A 127 -20.56 7.54 9.92
C ASN A 127 -20.29 6.06 9.56
N GLY A 128 -19.85 5.76 8.35
CA GLY A 128 -19.44 4.39 8.02
C GLY A 128 -18.34 3.96 8.96
N SER A 129 -18.47 2.80 9.60
CA SER A 129 -17.38 2.25 10.42
C SER A 129 -16.21 1.85 9.54
N GLY A 130 -14.98 2.03 10.04
CA GLY A 130 -13.80 1.44 9.41
C GLY A 130 -13.85 -0.08 9.48
N GLY A 131 -13.20 -0.74 8.52
CA GLY A 131 -13.02 -2.17 8.50
C GLY A 131 -12.03 -2.63 9.57
N THR A 132 -12.17 -3.89 9.95
CA THR A 132 -11.34 -4.55 10.97
C THR A 132 -10.80 -5.87 10.44
N GLY A 133 -9.65 -6.34 10.93
CA GLY A 133 -9.15 -7.69 10.60
C GLY A 133 -9.02 -8.02 9.10
N GLY A 134 -8.74 -7.02 8.26
CA GLY A 134 -8.61 -7.14 6.81
C GLY A 134 -9.90 -6.90 6.00
N TYR A 135 -11.02 -6.61 6.66
CA TYR A 135 -12.30 -6.32 6.00
C TYR A 135 -12.38 -4.88 5.49
N GLY A 136 -13.26 -4.65 4.52
CA GLY A 136 -13.62 -3.33 4.02
C GLY A 136 -14.44 -2.52 5.02
N GLY A 137 -14.46 -1.20 4.83
CA GLY A 137 -15.26 -0.28 5.63
C GLY A 137 -16.73 -0.29 5.22
N LEU A 138 -17.57 0.23 6.12
CA LEU A 138 -19.02 0.29 5.96
C LEU A 138 -19.46 1.59 5.27
N SER A 139 -20.67 1.57 4.70
CA SER A 139 -21.37 2.75 4.20
C SER A 139 -22.30 3.29 5.29
N SER A 140 -22.62 4.60 5.29
CA SER A 140 -23.67 5.17 6.16
C SER A 140 -24.84 5.80 5.42
N ALA A 141 -24.78 5.95 4.09
CA ALA A 141 -25.90 6.36 3.23
C ALA A 141 -25.45 6.43 1.77
N SER A 142 -24.88 7.58 1.39
CA SER A 142 -24.70 8.02 0.00
C SER A 142 -23.31 7.71 -0.57
N ALA A 143 -22.30 7.62 0.30
CA ALA A 143 -20.94 7.25 -0.06
C ALA A 143 -20.63 5.82 0.39
N SER A 144 -19.56 5.28 -0.16
CA SER A 144 -19.19 3.88 -0.02
C SER A 144 -17.87 3.70 0.73
N GLY A 145 -17.75 2.56 1.40
CA GLY A 145 -16.55 2.21 2.15
C GLY A 145 -15.38 1.84 1.24
N GLY A 146 -14.17 2.01 1.75
CA GLY A 146 -12.96 1.47 1.14
C GLY A 146 -12.86 -0.05 1.34
N ALA A 147 -12.06 -0.71 0.51
CA ALA A 147 -11.80 -2.13 0.60
C ALA A 147 -10.66 -2.45 1.56
N GLY A 148 -10.74 -3.64 2.15
CA GLY A 148 -9.61 -4.27 2.84
C GLY A 148 -8.98 -5.36 1.98
N ILE A 149 -7.99 -6.04 2.56
CA ILE A 149 -7.33 -7.17 1.90
C ILE A 149 -8.23 -8.40 1.73
N LEU A 150 -9.32 -8.54 2.50
CA LEU A 150 -10.20 -9.72 2.54
C LEU A 150 -11.62 -9.49 2.02
N SER A 151 -12.08 -8.24 1.96
CA SER A 151 -13.41 -7.95 1.44
C SER A 151 -13.51 -6.59 0.77
N ASN A 152 -14.53 -6.47 -0.08
CA ASN A 152 -14.94 -5.21 -0.65
C ASN A 152 -15.37 -4.25 0.47
N GLY A 153 -15.28 -2.96 0.18
CA GLY A 153 -16.01 -1.95 0.95
C GLY A 153 -17.50 -2.07 0.69
N GLN A 154 -18.31 -1.68 1.66
CA GLN A 154 -19.76 -1.67 1.50
C GLN A 154 -20.18 -0.57 0.53
N SER A 155 -20.96 -0.92 -0.49
CA SER A 155 -21.60 0.03 -1.40
C SER A 155 -22.75 0.78 -0.72
N ALA A 156 -22.90 2.04 -1.09
CA ALA A 156 -24.04 2.87 -0.76
C ALA A 156 -25.35 2.32 -1.36
N GLN A 157 -26.49 2.69 -0.77
CA GLN A 157 -27.80 2.48 -1.41
C GLN A 157 -28.01 3.56 -2.48
N GLY A 158 -27.32 3.46 -3.62
CA GLY A 158 -27.37 4.47 -4.67
C GLY A 158 -26.32 4.30 -5.76
N ASN A 159 -25.77 5.43 -6.24
CA ASN A 159 -24.92 5.50 -7.44
C ASN A 159 -23.42 5.25 -7.20
N SER A 160 -22.99 5.05 -5.95
CA SER A 160 -21.59 4.80 -5.60
C SER A 160 -21.39 3.35 -5.13
N GLU A 161 -20.25 2.78 -5.46
CA GLU A 161 -19.85 1.42 -5.07
C GLU A 161 -18.66 1.48 -4.11
N GLY A 162 -18.57 0.47 -3.25
CA GLY A 162 -17.38 0.26 -2.43
C GLY A 162 -16.17 -0.17 -3.26
N GLY A 163 -14.98 0.05 -2.71
CA GLY A 163 -13.77 -0.49 -3.32
C GLY A 163 -13.83 -2.02 -3.40
N THR A 164 -13.24 -2.60 -4.43
CA THR A 164 -13.06 -4.06 -4.54
C THR A 164 -11.89 -4.51 -3.67
N ALA A 165 -12.04 -5.67 -3.02
CA ALA A 165 -11.03 -6.27 -2.16
C ALA A 165 -9.68 -6.40 -2.88
N ILE A 166 -8.59 -6.26 -2.14
CA ILE A 166 -7.25 -6.29 -2.74
C ILE A 166 -6.98 -7.64 -3.41
N TYR A 167 -7.32 -8.75 -2.76
CA TYR A 167 -7.17 -10.09 -3.34
C TYR A 167 -8.03 -10.33 -4.61
N ALA A 168 -9.02 -9.48 -4.86
CA ALA A 168 -9.99 -9.60 -5.95
C ALA A 168 -9.80 -8.54 -7.05
N GLY A 169 -8.67 -7.82 -7.06
CA GLY A 169 -8.29 -6.91 -8.14
C GLY A 169 -8.21 -5.43 -7.75
N ALA A 170 -8.53 -5.07 -6.49
CA ALA A 170 -8.28 -3.74 -5.91
C ALA A 170 -8.88 -2.55 -6.66
N LYS A 171 -9.90 -2.76 -7.50
CA LYS A 171 -10.57 -1.67 -8.23
C LYS A 171 -11.16 -0.66 -7.25
N GLY A 172 -11.02 0.63 -7.56
CA GLY A 172 -11.75 1.67 -6.86
C GLY A 172 -13.26 1.63 -7.11
N GLY A 173 -14.03 2.15 -6.17
CA GLY A 173 -15.48 2.25 -6.22
C GLY A 173 -15.97 3.30 -7.23
N SER A 174 -17.17 3.08 -7.79
CA SER A 174 -17.83 4.09 -8.63
C SER A 174 -18.14 5.35 -7.80
N GLY A 175 -17.92 6.54 -8.38
CA GLY A 175 -17.88 7.79 -7.61
C GLY A 175 -16.47 8.27 -7.26
N GLY A 176 -15.47 7.86 -8.05
CA GLY A 176 -14.11 8.40 -7.97
C GLY A 176 -13.19 7.72 -6.95
N GLY A 177 -13.51 6.52 -6.46
CA GLY A 177 -12.58 5.76 -5.62
C GLY A 177 -11.32 5.39 -6.40
N GLY A 178 -10.14 5.56 -5.80
CA GLY A 178 -8.87 5.22 -6.43
C GLY A 178 -8.60 3.70 -6.48
N PHE A 179 -7.93 3.23 -7.53
CA PHE A 179 -7.31 1.90 -7.56
C PHE A 179 -6.43 1.65 -6.33
N GLY A 180 -6.47 0.45 -5.77
CA GLY A 180 -6.00 0.17 -4.40
C GLY A 180 -7.15 0.11 -3.39
N GLY A 181 -8.38 -0.04 -3.86
CA GLY A 181 -9.56 -0.28 -3.04
C GLY A 181 -10.23 0.97 -2.44
N GLY A 182 -9.99 2.17 -2.99
CA GLY A 182 -10.72 3.36 -2.54
C GLY A 182 -12.22 3.25 -2.78
N GLY A 183 -13.04 3.67 -1.82
CA GLY A 183 -14.50 3.72 -1.91
C GLY A 183 -15.01 4.91 -2.70
N GLY A 184 -16.16 4.75 -3.34
CA GLY A 184 -16.83 5.82 -4.08
C GLY A 184 -17.39 6.93 -3.19
N GLY A 185 -17.21 8.19 -3.60
CA GLY A 185 -17.89 9.33 -3.02
C GLY A 185 -19.33 9.44 -3.54
N ALA A 186 -20.14 10.23 -2.84
CA ALA A 186 -21.56 10.41 -3.19
C ALA A 186 -21.80 11.38 -4.36
N GLY A 187 -20.77 12.13 -4.80
CA GLY A 187 -20.88 13.21 -5.77
C GLY A 187 -21.80 14.35 -5.31
N ASP A 188 -22.17 15.24 -6.25
CA ASP A 188 -22.93 16.47 -5.97
C ASP A 188 -24.34 16.24 -5.39
N SER A 189 -24.94 15.06 -5.62
CA SER A 189 -26.33 14.77 -5.22
C SER A 189 -26.48 14.08 -3.87
N GLY A 190 -25.38 13.63 -3.24
CA GLY A 190 -25.45 12.76 -2.05
C GLY A 190 -24.55 13.15 -0.88
N LEU A 191 -23.57 14.05 -1.08
CA LEU A 191 -22.72 14.68 -0.06
C LEU A 191 -22.17 13.67 0.98
N GLY A 192 -21.03 13.09 0.66
CA GLY A 192 -20.26 12.21 1.54
C GLY A 192 -18.97 11.77 0.85
N GLY A 193 -17.87 11.79 1.60
CA GLY A 193 -16.58 11.27 1.13
C GLY A 193 -16.50 9.73 1.15
N GLY A 194 -15.87 9.14 0.14
CA GLY A 194 -15.60 7.71 0.08
C GLY A 194 -14.47 7.29 1.04
N GLY A 195 -14.54 6.08 1.57
CA GLY A 195 -13.50 5.55 2.46
C GLY A 195 -12.20 5.16 1.73
N GLY A 196 -11.04 5.35 2.33
CA GLY A 196 -9.75 4.96 1.75
C GLY A 196 -9.54 3.43 1.75
N GLY A 197 -8.84 2.91 0.73
CA GLY A 197 -8.44 1.49 0.69
C GLY A 197 -7.22 1.20 1.57
N GLY A 198 -7.01 -0.05 2.00
CA GLY A 198 -5.86 -0.37 2.84
C GLY A 198 -5.80 -1.84 3.28
N PHE A 199 -5.05 -2.10 4.35
CA PHE A 199 -5.12 -3.39 5.05
C PHE A 199 -6.57 -3.67 5.45
N CYS A 200 -7.17 -2.73 6.17
CA CYS A 200 -8.62 -2.60 6.30
C CYS A 200 -9.09 -1.37 5.52
N GLY A 201 -10.33 -1.42 5.03
CA GLY A 201 -10.93 -0.27 4.36
C GLY A 201 -11.42 0.79 5.34
N GLY A 202 -11.34 2.06 4.97
CA GLY A 202 -11.95 3.16 5.71
C GLY A 202 -13.47 3.21 5.50
N GLY A 203 -14.18 3.77 6.47
CA GLY A 203 -15.63 3.93 6.39
C GLY A 203 -16.06 5.13 5.56
N ALA A 204 -17.30 5.10 5.05
CA ALA A 204 -17.85 6.20 4.26
C ALA A 204 -18.27 7.40 5.12
N GLY A 205 -18.24 8.60 4.53
CA GLY A 205 -18.90 9.79 5.04
C GLY A 205 -20.37 9.92 4.59
N SER A 206 -21.10 10.87 5.16
CA SER A 206 -22.46 11.24 4.77
C SER A 206 -22.84 12.61 5.30
N ASN A 207 -23.84 13.27 4.72
CA ASN A 207 -24.32 14.60 5.16
C ASN A 207 -23.16 15.62 5.25
N LEU A 208 -22.45 15.81 4.14
CA LEU A 208 -21.30 16.72 4.03
C LEU A 208 -20.05 16.28 4.81
N CYS A 209 -20.06 15.07 5.37
CA CYS A 209 -18.94 14.56 6.14
C CYS A 209 -17.95 13.78 5.26
N ALA A 210 -16.68 13.85 5.64
CA ALA A 210 -15.60 13.16 4.96
C ALA A 210 -15.57 11.64 5.21
N GLY A 211 -14.95 10.92 4.27
CA GLY A 211 -14.66 9.49 4.41
C GLY A 211 -13.46 9.24 5.32
N GLY A 212 -13.44 8.07 5.95
CA GLY A 212 -12.33 7.56 6.77
C GLY A 212 -11.19 7.03 5.92
N GLY A 213 -9.93 7.21 6.34
CA GLY A 213 -8.79 6.59 5.67
C GLY A 213 -8.62 5.09 5.98
N GLY A 214 -7.93 4.37 5.08
CA GLY A 214 -7.68 2.93 5.21
C GLY A 214 -6.59 2.60 6.24
N GLY A 215 -6.62 1.36 6.74
CA GLY A 215 -5.63 0.82 7.66
C GLY A 215 -4.30 0.48 7.00
N SER A 216 -3.22 0.48 7.80
CA SER A 216 -1.86 0.19 7.37
C SER A 216 -1.26 -1.01 8.09
N TYR A 217 -0.28 -1.66 7.48
CA TYR A 217 0.36 -2.85 8.02
C TYR A 217 1.83 -2.92 7.62
N ASN A 218 2.66 -3.39 8.56
CA ASN A 218 4.06 -3.67 8.34
C ASN A 218 4.43 -5.02 8.98
N ALA A 219 4.96 -5.95 8.18
CA ALA A 219 5.41 -7.25 8.69
C ALA A 219 6.80 -7.18 9.35
N ASP A 220 7.56 -6.10 9.17
CA ASP A 220 8.77 -5.83 9.93
C ASP A 220 8.38 -5.27 11.32
N PRO A 221 8.62 -6.00 12.42
CA PRO A 221 8.29 -5.52 13.77
C PRO A 221 9.09 -4.27 14.19
N ASN A 222 10.18 -3.95 13.48
CA ASN A 222 10.96 -2.73 13.71
C ASN A 222 10.75 -1.68 12.61
N GLY A 223 9.79 -1.92 11.70
CA GLY A 223 9.43 -0.97 10.65
C GLY A 223 8.64 0.22 11.19
N THR A 224 8.45 1.23 10.35
CA THR A 224 7.68 2.43 10.68
C THR A 224 6.38 2.50 9.88
N ILE A 225 5.38 3.15 10.47
CA ILE A 225 4.11 3.50 9.84
C ILE A 225 3.78 4.93 10.27
N ASP A 226 3.78 5.86 9.33
CA ASP A 226 3.50 7.28 9.56
C ASP A 226 2.50 7.79 8.51
N LEU A 227 2.14 9.07 8.59
CA LEU A 227 1.34 9.74 7.57
C LEU A 227 2.24 10.38 6.50
N ALA A 228 1.86 10.26 5.23
CA ALA A 228 2.49 10.95 4.12
C ALA A 228 1.95 12.39 4.02
N LEU A 229 2.24 13.21 5.04
CA LEU A 229 1.75 14.58 5.12
C LEU A 229 2.17 15.41 3.90
N GLU A 230 1.27 16.29 3.46
CA GLU A 230 1.47 17.21 2.34
C GLU A 230 1.68 16.54 0.96
N ARG A 231 1.46 15.22 0.86
CA ARG A 231 1.41 14.47 -0.41
C ARG A 231 -0.04 14.30 -0.88
N TYR A 232 -0.37 15.01 -1.97
CA TYR A 232 -1.67 15.01 -2.63
C TYR A 232 -1.58 14.34 -4.01
N ASP A 233 -1.18 13.07 -4.01
CA ASP A 233 -0.81 12.35 -5.20
C ASP A 233 -1.19 10.86 -5.14
N ASN A 234 -0.92 10.19 -6.25
CA ASN A 234 -0.92 8.74 -6.30
C ASN A 234 0.11 8.19 -5.30
N GLY A 235 -0.09 6.94 -4.92
CA GLY A 235 0.88 6.21 -4.13
C GLY A 235 2.21 6.02 -4.86
N GLU A 236 3.17 5.48 -4.13
CA GLU A 236 4.50 5.13 -4.64
C GLU A 236 5.03 3.94 -3.85
N VAL A 237 5.77 3.05 -4.50
CA VAL A 237 6.53 2.00 -3.83
C VAL A 237 8.00 2.11 -4.21
N ILE A 238 8.87 2.13 -3.22
CA ILE A 238 10.31 2.25 -3.37
C ILE A 238 10.94 0.99 -2.80
N ILE A 239 11.76 0.31 -3.59
CA ILE A 239 12.56 -0.82 -3.13
C ILE A 239 14.03 -0.44 -3.22
N THR A 240 14.74 -0.57 -2.12
CA THR A 240 16.19 -0.36 -2.07
C THR A 240 16.92 -1.61 -1.59
N TYR A 241 18.08 -1.89 -2.18
CA TYR A 241 18.88 -3.07 -1.82
C TYR A 241 20.35 -2.89 -2.17
N THR A 242 21.21 -3.77 -1.64
CA THR A 242 22.62 -3.81 -2.00
C THR A 242 23.00 -5.22 -2.46
N PRO A 243 23.39 -5.40 -3.74
CA PRO A 243 23.88 -6.70 -4.20
C PRO A 243 25.15 -7.10 -3.48
N ILE A 244 25.20 -8.35 -3.02
CA ILE A 244 26.44 -8.95 -2.52
C ILE A 244 27.39 -9.10 -3.70
N ARG A 245 28.52 -8.39 -3.67
CA ARG A 245 29.54 -8.53 -4.71
C ARG A 245 30.27 -9.85 -4.49
N ARG A 246 30.28 -10.73 -5.49
CA ARG A 246 31.19 -11.88 -5.49
C ARG A 246 32.62 -11.35 -5.40
N GLY A 247 33.35 -11.72 -4.36
CA GLY A 247 34.78 -11.45 -4.26
C GLY A 247 35.45 -11.94 -5.54
N TYR A 248 36.23 -11.07 -6.18
CA TYR A 248 37.06 -11.45 -7.32
C TYR A 248 38.09 -12.45 -6.80
N GLN A 249 37.85 -13.75 -6.95
CA GLN A 249 38.93 -14.72 -6.79
C GLN A 249 39.92 -14.44 -7.91
N ARG A 250 40.93 -13.62 -7.60
CA ARG A 250 42.14 -13.52 -8.42
C ARG A 250 42.75 -14.92 -8.43
N PHE A 251 42.44 -15.69 -9.46
CA PHE A 251 43.21 -16.86 -9.84
C PHE A 251 44.64 -16.37 -10.11
N PHE A 252 45.50 -16.38 -9.09
CA PHE A 252 46.93 -16.35 -9.33
C PHE A 252 47.25 -17.67 -10.03
N ARG A 253 47.36 -17.60 -11.35
CA ARG A 253 47.85 -18.69 -12.18
C ARG A 253 49.33 -18.87 -11.84
N GLY A 254 49.60 -19.58 -10.75
CA GLY A 254 50.94 -19.97 -10.36
C GLY A 254 51.52 -20.86 -11.44
N HIS A 255 52.40 -20.32 -12.28
CA HIS A 255 53.32 -21.15 -13.05
C HIS A 255 54.27 -21.81 -12.06
N SER A 256 53.93 -23.04 -11.68
CA SER A 256 54.80 -23.94 -10.93
C SER A 256 55.94 -24.40 -11.84
N HIS A 257 57.12 -23.82 -11.64
CA HIS A 257 58.37 -24.54 -11.81
C HIS A 257 59.03 -24.65 -10.44
N ARG A 258 59.01 -25.89 -9.93
CA ARG A 258 59.93 -26.50 -8.97
C ARG A 258 60.46 -25.61 -7.83
N HIS A 259 59.96 -25.89 -6.61
CA HIS A 259 60.71 -26.28 -5.40
C HIS A 259 60.11 -25.69 -4.11
N LYS A 260 59.75 -26.62 -3.20
CA LYS A 260 59.74 -26.55 -1.72
C LYS A 260 59.30 -25.25 -1.03
N ARG A 261 58.14 -25.30 -0.35
CA ARG A 261 58.01 -25.16 1.12
C ARG A 261 56.55 -25.29 1.57
N LEU A 262 56.34 -25.95 2.72
CA LEU A 262 55.06 -26.04 3.44
C LEU A 262 54.53 -24.63 3.77
N GLY A 263 53.23 -24.43 3.61
CA GLY A 263 52.51 -23.23 4.06
C GLY A 263 51.11 -23.62 4.55
N ARG A 264 50.89 -23.47 5.85
CA ARG A 264 49.69 -23.75 6.64
C ARG A 264 48.51 -22.87 6.17
N LEU A 265 47.35 -23.47 5.93
CA LEU A 265 46.08 -22.77 5.70
C LEU A 265 45.59 -22.20 7.04
N ILE A 266 45.51 -20.88 7.15
CA ILE A 266 44.78 -20.19 8.23
C ILE A 266 43.50 -19.66 7.60
N ILE A 267 42.37 -20.10 8.15
CA ILE A 267 41.04 -19.57 7.87
C ILE A 267 40.79 -18.61 9.03
N ASP A 268 40.85 -17.31 8.78
CA ASP A 268 40.33 -16.33 9.75
C ASP A 268 38.85 -16.14 9.44
N VAL A 269 38.04 -16.41 10.47
CA VAL A 269 36.62 -16.12 10.55
C VAL A 269 36.53 -14.91 11.47
N ASP A 270 35.99 -13.81 10.95
CA ASP A 270 35.30 -12.78 11.72
C ASP A 270 34.01 -12.42 10.97
#